data_AF-A0A2A2JII7-F1
#
_entry.id   AF-A0A2A2JII7-F1
#
_cell.length_a   1.000
_cell.length_b   1.000
_cell.length_c   1.000
_cell.angle_alpha   90.00
_cell.angle_beta   90.00
_cell.angle_gamma   90.00
#
_symmetry.space_group_name_H-M   'P 1'
#
loop_
_entity.id
_entity.type
_entity.pdbx_description
1 polymer ?
#
loop_
_entity_poly.entity_id
_entity_poly.type
_entity_poly.pdbx_seq_one_letter_code
_entity_poly.pdbx_strand_id
1 'polypeptide(L)'
;MGHLSIYCPSNFTLLKNGILHPCTRKSSTTELPTLDKLIKIYNENLTVIDSNEWNDSLIEQARSIASSIREYSNYNEMWKIIFIMASVQDGEGSETGQVAVEVLETIQEIHRLLPHRTFVVALRTSGNGIWRDASHTHQACRDQLSVYKGHQRYNHESVWEQVEKIVGHNFQKHNFTVEILPLLKDPALGNLPDETDLSPLGYDCAHFSERGLSLLHLAIWNSILTRSRERSEQFRPVTTQVACPDPRCPFIRTQENSVMCIWRENVDSNAPPMAPRLIVMGVLLLTILLSLLVLICVCRQRRASGFKKQIKPFGASFSSIKFIDEDVI
;
A
#
# COMPACT_ATOMS: atom_id res chain seq x y z
N MET A 1 18.81 -10.31 4.39
CA MET A 1 18.70 -11.38 5.41
C MET A 1 17.44 -12.18 5.15
N GLY A 2 17.40 -13.42 5.66
CA GLY A 2 16.32 -14.37 5.41
C GLY A 2 16.49 -15.18 4.12
N HIS A 3 15.74 -16.30 4.03
CA HIS A 3 15.91 -17.28 2.95
C HIS A 3 15.66 -16.73 1.54
N LEU A 4 14.84 -15.69 1.34
CA LEU A 4 14.64 -15.09 0.00
C LEU A 4 15.74 -14.11 -0.40
N SER A 5 16.74 -13.86 0.46
CA SER A 5 17.90 -13.00 0.15
C SER A 5 19.09 -13.75 -0.46
N ILE A 6 19.01 -15.08 -0.52
CA ILE A 6 19.96 -15.97 -1.19
C ILE A 6 19.29 -16.60 -2.42
N TYR A 7 20.10 -17.12 -3.33
CA TYR A 7 19.59 -17.82 -4.51
C TYR A 7 20.22 -19.19 -4.67
N CYS A 8 19.51 -20.06 -5.38
CA CYS A 8 19.98 -21.38 -5.73
C CYS A 8 20.20 -21.49 -7.25
N PRO A 9 21.39 -21.91 -7.73
CA PRO A 9 21.66 -21.96 -9.17
C PRO A 9 20.69 -22.88 -9.92
N SER A 10 20.20 -22.45 -11.08
CA SER A 10 19.36 -23.26 -11.98
C SER A 10 20.17 -23.74 -13.18
N ASN A 11 21.23 -24.53 -12.95
CA ASN A 11 22.02 -25.12 -14.05
C ASN A 11 21.50 -26.52 -14.38
N PHE A 12 20.71 -26.60 -15.45
CA PHE A 12 20.10 -27.85 -15.91
C PHE A 12 21.12 -28.94 -16.27
N THR A 13 22.27 -28.56 -16.82
CA THR A 13 23.34 -29.51 -17.17
C THR A 13 23.98 -30.12 -15.93
N LEU A 14 24.29 -29.29 -14.92
CA LEU A 14 24.83 -29.78 -13.65
C LEU A 14 23.81 -30.66 -12.92
N LEU A 15 22.54 -30.23 -12.90
CA LEU A 15 21.45 -31.00 -12.32
C LEU A 15 21.29 -32.37 -13.00
N LYS A 16 21.34 -32.44 -14.34
CA LYS A 16 21.29 -33.70 -15.10
C LYS A 16 22.46 -34.63 -14.78
N ASN A 17 23.62 -34.07 -14.45
CA ASN A 17 24.79 -34.83 -14.03
C ASN A 17 24.75 -35.21 -12.53
N GLY A 18 23.64 -34.93 -11.83
CA GLY A 18 23.47 -35.20 -10.40
C GLY A 18 24.29 -34.26 -9.49
N ILE A 19 24.82 -33.17 -10.04
CA ILE A 19 25.63 -32.21 -9.29
C ILE A 19 24.72 -31.12 -8.73
N LEU A 20 24.49 -31.17 -7.42
CA LEU A 20 23.72 -30.17 -6.67
C LEU A 20 24.67 -29.24 -5.92
N HIS A 21 24.58 -27.94 -6.20
CA HIS A 21 25.35 -26.92 -5.48
C HIS A 21 24.56 -26.38 -4.30
N PRO A 22 25.15 -26.20 -3.11
CA PRO A 22 24.41 -25.66 -1.97
C PRO A 22 23.75 -24.32 -2.30
N CYS A 23 22.48 -24.17 -1.90
CA CYS A 23 21.66 -22.97 -2.11
C CYS A 23 22.06 -21.85 -1.13
N THR A 24 23.33 -21.46 -1.11
CA THR A 24 23.92 -20.52 -0.13
C THR A 24 24.51 -19.29 -0.80
N ARG A 25 24.21 -19.07 -2.08
CA ARG A 25 24.79 -17.97 -2.84
C ARG A 25 24.09 -16.67 -2.49
N LYS A 26 24.88 -15.69 -2.07
CA LYS A 26 24.42 -14.36 -1.69
C LYS A 26 23.93 -13.58 -2.91
N SER A 27 22.89 -12.79 -2.74
CA SER A 27 22.39 -11.91 -3.80
C SER A 27 23.45 -10.94 -4.36
N SER A 28 24.42 -10.50 -3.55
CA SER A 28 25.52 -9.65 -4.01
C SER A 28 26.46 -10.31 -5.04
N THR A 29 26.48 -11.65 -5.10
CA THR A 29 27.42 -12.42 -5.93
C THR A 29 26.94 -12.72 -7.35
N THR A 30 25.66 -12.51 -7.65
CA THR A 30 25.14 -12.68 -9.03
C THR A 30 25.63 -11.57 -9.95
N GLU A 31 25.75 -11.85 -11.25
CA GLU A 31 26.02 -10.81 -12.25
C GLU A 31 24.74 -10.04 -12.66
N LEU A 32 23.56 -10.59 -12.37
CA LEU A 32 22.27 -9.98 -12.70
C LEU A 32 21.97 -8.76 -11.83
N PRO A 33 21.07 -7.86 -12.28
CA PRO A 33 20.65 -6.70 -11.50
C PRO A 33 20.08 -7.09 -10.13
N THR A 34 20.58 -6.45 -9.07
CA THR A 34 20.15 -6.65 -7.68
C THR A 34 20.07 -5.31 -6.95
N LEU A 35 19.41 -5.28 -5.79
CA LEU A 35 19.21 -4.06 -4.99
C LEU A 35 20.52 -3.33 -4.67
N ASP A 36 21.58 -4.04 -4.29
CA ASP A 36 22.91 -3.46 -4.04
C ASP A 36 23.46 -2.77 -5.29
N LYS A 37 23.36 -3.40 -6.46
CA LYS A 37 23.81 -2.82 -7.74
C LYS A 37 22.97 -1.59 -8.11
N LEU A 38 21.66 -1.64 -7.92
CA LEU A 38 20.76 -0.50 -8.20
C LEU A 38 21.02 0.68 -7.26
N ILE A 39 21.22 0.43 -5.97
CA ILE A 39 21.54 1.46 -4.98
C ILE A 39 22.92 2.07 -5.27
N LYS A 40 23.89 1.24 -5.68
CA LYS A 40 25.27 1.66 -6.00
C LYS A 40 25.33 2.64 -7.16
N ILE A 41 24.39 2.59 -8.12
CA ILE A 41 24.28 3.60 -9.19
C ILE A 41 24.16 5.03 -8.63
N TYR A 42 23.47 5.19 -7.49
CA TYR A 42 23.26 6.48 -6.84
C TYR A 42 24.19 6.72 -5.65
N ASN A 43 24.97 5.70 -5.25
CA ASN A 43 25.82 5.69 -4.05
C ASN A 43 27.12 4.93 -4.36
N GLU A 44 28.10 5.58 -4.98
CA GLU A 44 29.33 4.91 -5.45
C GLU A 44 30.11 4.20 -4.32
N ASN A 45 30.11 4.78 -3.13
CA ASN A 45 30.78 4.26 -1.92
C ASN A 45 29.90 3.31 -1.09
N LEU A 46 28.92 2.65 -1.70
CA LEU A 46 28.04 1.71 -1.01
C LEU A 46 28.83 0.51 -0.45
N THR A 47 28.75 0.32 0.87
CA THR A 47 29.19 -0.91 1.53
C THR A 47 28.04 -1.91 1.59
N VAL A 48 28.28 -3.14 1.12
CA VAL A 48 27.31 -4.24 1.18
C VAL A 48 27.72 -5.18 2.30
N ILE A 49 26.78 -5.48 3.20
CA ILE A 49 26.96 -6.44 4.30
C ILE A 49 25.95 -7.56 4.08
N ASP A 50 26.46 -8.76 3.81
CA ASP A 50 25.66 -9.96 3.65
C ASP A 50 25.61 -10.74 4.97
N SER A 51 24.45 -11.33 5.29
CA SER A 51 24.38 -12.35 6.34
C SER A 51 25.15 -13.60 5.88
N ASN A 52 26.02 -14.13 6.74
CA ASN A 52 26.67 -15.43 6.53
C ASN A 52 25.91 -16.58 7.20
N GLU A 53 24.86 -16.26 7.97
CA GLU A 53 24.19 -17.10 8.95
C GLU A 53 22.78 -17.47 8.47
N TRP A 54 22.65 -17.89 7.20
CA TRP A 54 21.33 -18.15 6.59
C TRP A 54 20.55 -19.31 7.22
N ASN A 55 21.25 -20.22 7.93
CA ASN A 55 20.63 -21.31 8.69
C ASN A 55 20.19 -20.91 10.10
N ASP A 56 20.62 -19.73 10.57
CA ASP A 56 20.26 -19.25 11.89
C ASP A 56 18.97 -18.44 11.83
N SER A 57 18.32 -18.25 12.99
CA SER A 57 17.10 -17.47 13.08
C SER A 57 17.31 -16.04 12.57
N LEU A 58 16.24 -15.38 12.12
CA LEU A 58 16.33 -14.00 11.66
C LEU A 58 16.89 -13.05 12.72
N ILE A 59 16.63 -13.32 14.00
CA ILE A 59 17.17 -12.55 15.12
C ILE A 59 18.70 -12.68 15.22
N GLU A 60 19.26 -13.89 15.10
CA GLU A 60 20.72 -14.05 15.12
C GLU A 60 21.35 -13.40 13.89
N GLN A 61 20.74 -13.56 12.70
CA GLN A 61 21.18 -12.85 11.50
C GLN A 61 21.19 -11.32 11.70
N ALA A 62 20.18 -10.76 12.39
CA ALA A 62 20.15 -9.33 12.72
C ALA A 62 21.29 -8.92 13.65
N ARG A 63 21.61 -9.73 14.67
CA ARG A 63 22.71 -9.48 15.60
C ARG A 63 24.06 -9.52 14.90
N SER A 64 24.26 -10.51 14.03
CA SER A 64 25.48 -10.66 13.23
C SER A 64 25.68 -9.45 12.31
N ILE A 65 24.65 -9.08 11.54
CA ILE A 65 24.68 -7.88 10.68
C ILE A 65 24.93 -6.60 11.50
N ALA A 66 24.24 -6.43 12.62
CA ALA A 66 24.42 -5.26 13.47
C ALA A 66 25.83 -5.20 14.07
N SER A 67 26.42 -6.35 14.42
CA SER A 67 27.82 -6.42 14.85
C SER A 67 28.74 -5.91 13.75
N SER A 68 28.62 -6.42 12.52
CA SER A 68 29.43 -5.97 11.38
C SER A 68 29.25 -4.48 11.07
N ILE A 69 28.02 -3.94 11.19
CA ILE A 69 27.77 -2.50 11.01
C ILE A 69 28.46 -1.67 12.09
N ARG A 70 28.50 -2.16 13.33
CA ARG A 70 29.08 -1.43 14.48
C ARG A 70 30.60 -1.41 14.50
N GLU A 71 31.26 -2.22 13.67
CA GLU A 71 32.73 -2.15 13.47
C GLU A 71 33.17 -0.82 12.84
N TYR A 72 32.26 -0.13 12.14
CA TYR A 72 32.54 1.18 11.56
C TYR A 72 32.41 2.28 12.61
N SER A 73 33.48 3.04 12.87
CA SER A 73 33.54 4.03 13.97
C SER A 73 32.44 5.09 13.94
N ASN A 74 31.98 5.50 12.76
CA ASN A 74 30.93 6.49 12.54
C ASN A 74 29.59 5.86 12.11
N TYR A 75 29.34 4.57 12.41
CA TYR A 75 28.14 3.88 11.94
C TYR A 75 26.84 4.63 12.26
N ASN A 76 26.71 5.27 13.44
CA ASN A 76 25.52 6.03 13.83
C ASN A 76 25.20 7.23 12.91
N GLU A 77 26.20 7.73 12.19
CA GLU A 77 26.05 8.85 11.25
C GLU A 77 25.85 8.38 9.80
N MET A 78 25.99 7.09 9.52
CA MET A 78 25.78 6.55 8.18
C MET A 78 24.36 6.02 8.02
N TRP A 79 23.72 6.32 6.89
CA TRP A 79 22.44 5.70 6.55
C TRP A 79 22.63 4.21 6.24
N LYS A 80 21.72 3.40 6.76
CA LYS A 80 21.68 1.94 6.57
C LYS A 80 20.32 1.59 5.98
N ILE A 81 20.32 0.74 4.96
CA ILE A 81 19.12 0.11 4.45
C ILE A 81 19.24 -1.41 4.66
N ILE A 82 18.29 -2.00 5.38
CA ILE A 82 18.31 -3.42 5.74
C ILE A 82 17.09 -4.09 5.11
N PHE A 83 17.32 -5.08 4.26
CA PHE A 83 16.27 -5.85 3.60
C PHE A 83 16.01 -7.17 4.33
N ILE A 84 14.81 -7.34 4.88
CA ILE A 84 14.30 -8.58 5.47
C ILE A 84 13.47 -9.30 4.41
N MET A 85 14.06 -10.31 3.79
CA MET A 85 13.44 -11.11 2.73
C MET A 85 13.22 -12.52 3.27
N ALA A 86 12.33 -12.63 4.26
CA ALA A 86 11.99 -13.89 4.90
C ALA A 86 11.06 -14.73 3.99
N SER A 87 11.06 -16.03 4.21
CA SER A 87 10.14 -17.03 3.66
C SER A 87 9.52 -17.81 4.81
N VAL A 88 8.60 -18.72 4.50
CA VAL A 88 8.05 -19.65 5.53
C VAL A 88 9.12 -20.53 6.19
N GLN A 89 10.32 -20.67 5.59
CA GLN A 89 11.44 -21.42 6.15
C GLN A 89 12.10 -20.70 7.33
N ASP A 90 11.94 -19.37 7.41
CA ASP A 90 12.48 -18.55 8.48
C ASP A 90 11.62 -18.60 9.76
N GLY A 91 10.47 -19.29 9.73
CA GLY A 91 9.64 -19.56 10.90
C GLY A 91 9.80 -21.00 11.40
N GLU A 92 9.22 -21.29 12.56
CA GLU A 92 9.26 -22.63 13.18
C GLU A 92 8.11 -23.54 12.72
N GLY A 93 7.15 -23.00 11.96
CA GLY A 93 5.96 -23.73 11.52
C GLY A 93 5.05 -24.11 12.68
N SER A 94 4.83 -23.16 13.59
CA SER A 94 3.93 -23.26 14.75
C SER A 94 3.06 -21.99 14.87
N GLU A 95 2.01 -22.03 15.70
CA GLU A 95 1.13 -20.86 15.94
C GLU A 95 1.89 -19.63 16.44
N THR A 96 2.92 -19.83 17.27
CA THR A 96 3.74 -18.77 17.86
C THR A 96 4.97 -18.44 17.02
N GLY A 97 5.55 -19.41 16.32
CA GLY A 97 6.73 -19.25 15.46
C GLY A 97 6.36 -19.07 13.99
N GLN A 98 5.40 -18.18 13.70
CA GLN A 98 5.07 -17.83 12.32
C GLN A 98 6.11 -16.86 11.76
N VAL A 99 6.40 -16.93 10.46
CA VAL A 99 7.34 -16.00 9.80
C VAL A 99 7.03 -14.53 10.06
N ALA A 100 5.76 -14.15 10.15
CA ALA A 100 5.36 -12.77 10.45
C ALA A 100 5.81 -12.32 11.84
N VAL A 101 5.75 -13.23 12.83
CA VAL A 101 6.18 -12.99 14.21
C VAL A 101 7.71 -12.84 14.24
N GLU A 102 8.43 -13.76 13.61
CA GLU A 102 9.89 -13.71 13.48
C GLU A 102 10.36 -12.39 12.85
N VAL A 103 9.69 -11.93 11.80
CA VAL A 103 9.98 -10.64 11.16
C VAL A 103 9.75 -9.47 12.12
N LEU A 104 8.67 -9.48 12.91
CA LEU A 104 8.40 -8.43 13.89
C LEU A 104 9.46 -8.39 15.00
N GLU A 105 9.83 -9.53 15.56
CA GLU A 105 10.87 -9.63 16.60
C GLU A 105 12.23 -9.20 16.05
N THR A 106 12.53 -9.57 14.80
CA THR A 106 13.73 -9.12 14.09
C THR A 106 13.77 -7.61 13.91
N ILE A 107 12.65 -6.98 13.54
CA ILE A 107 12.54 -5.51 13.43
C ILE A 107 12.79 -4.85 14.80
N GLN A 108 12.22 -5.40 15.88
CA GLN A 108 12.44 -4.91 17.24
C GLN A 108 13.91 -5.00 17.64
N GLU A 109 14.57 -6.11 17.32
CA GLU A 109 15.99 -6.32 17.62
C GLU A 109 16.88 -5.36 16.81
N ILE A 110 16.61 -5.18 15.51
CA ILE A 110 17.30 -4.19 14.68
C ILE A 110 17.12 -2.77 15.26
N HIS A 111 15.90 -2.42 15.69
CA HIS A 111 15.65 -1.12 16.33
C HIS A 111 16.45 -0.93 17.61
N ARG A 112 16.58 -2.00 18.43
CA ARG A 112 17.40 -1.98 19.65
C ARG A 112 18.89 -1.81 19.35
N LEU A 113 19.40 -2.48 18.32
CA LEU A 113 20.82 -2.53 17.99
C LEU A 113 21.29 -1.35 17.11
N LEU A 114 20.45 -0.85 16.22
CA LEU A 114 20.75 0.17 15.21
C LEU A 114 19.66 1.26 15.17
N PRO A 115 19.46 2.04 16.25
CA PRO A 115 18.34 2.99 16.37
C PRO A 115 18.48 4.26 15.51
N HIS A 116 19.63 4.49 14.86
CA HIS A 116 19.94 5.75 14.18
C HIS A 116 20.28 5.56 12.69
N ARG A 117 19.60 6.37 11.87
CA ARG A 117 19.75 6.41 10.40
C ARG A 117 19.58 5.01 9.80
N THR A 118 18.54 4.32 10.23
CA THR A 118 18.25 2.95 9.79
C THR A 118 16.90 2.91 9.11
N PHE A 119 16.90 2.40 7.89
CA PHE A 119 15.70 2.13 7.14
C PHE A 119 15.59 0.62 6.92
N VAL A 120 14.50 0.02 7.39
CA VAL A 120 14.26 -1.42 7.22
C VAL A 120 13.16 -1.62 6.19
N VAL A 121 13.39 -2.51 5.24
CA VAL A 121 12.41 -2.92 4.24
C VAL A 121 12.17 -4.41 4.43
N ALA A 122 10.95 -4.78 4.82
CA ALA A 122 10.55 -6.18 4.95
C ALA A 122 9.59 -6.57 3.83
N LEU A 123 9.62 -7.82 3.40
CA LEU A 123 8.60 -8.35 2.49
C LEU A 123 7.52 -9.05 3.29
N ARG A 124 6.26 -8.72 3.01
CA ARG A 124 5.15 -9.59 3.41
C ARG A 124 5.15 -10.83 2.54
N THR A 125 5.30 -11.99 3.16
CA THR A 125 5.33 -13.30 2.47
C THR A 125 4.18 -14.19 2.90
N SER A 126 2.96 -13.64 2.91
CA SER A 126 1.76 -14.37 3.29
C SER A 126 1.23 -15.30 2.18
N GLY A 127 1.47 -14.95 0.92
CA GLY A 127 1.00 -15.72 -0.23
C GLY A 127 1.95 -16.88 -0.58
N ASN A 128 1.38 -17.99 -1.04
CA ASN A 128 2.13 -19.19 -1.42
C ASN A 128 2.04 -19.55 -2.93
N GLY A 129 1.46 -18.68 -3.76
CA GLY A 129 1.08 -19.05 -5.13
C GLY A 129 2.26 -19.50 -5.99
N ILE A 130 3.43 -18.85 -5.93
CA ILE A 130 4.64 -19.31 -6.65
C ILE A 130 4.98 -20.78 -6.37
N TRP A 131 5.04 -21.16 -5.09
CA TRP A 131 5.40 -22.52 -4.69
C TRP A 131 4.26 -23.52 -4.91
N ARG A 132 3.00 -23.05 -4.81
CA ARG A 132 1.83 -23.83 -5.17
C ARG A 132 1.86 -24.17 -6.66
N ASP A 133 2.03 -23.17 -7.52
CA ASP A 133 2.12 -23.33 -8.96
C ASP A 133 3.24 -24.32 -9.31
N ALA A 134 4.44 -24.13 -8.77
CA ALA A 134 5.56 -25.06 -8.96
C ALA A 134 5.25 -26.51 -8.56
N SER A 135 4.57 -26.70 -7.42
CA SER A 135 4.14 -28.03 -6.94
C SER A 135 3.08 -28.66 -7.84
N HIS A 136 2.25 -27.87 -8.51
CA HIS A 136 1.27 -28.37 -9.49
C HIS A 136 1.92 -28.72 -10.83
N THR A 137 2.90 -27.93 -11.26
CA THR A 137 3.59 -28.09 -12.55
C THR A 137 4.47 -29.34 -12.58
N HIS A 138 5.23 -29.63 -11.52
CA HIS A 138 6.22 -30.72 -11.56
C HIS A 138 6.29 -31.55 -10.26
N GLN A 139 6.37 -32.88 -10.41
CA GLN A 139 6.43 -33.82 -9.28
C GLN A 139 7.64 -33.59 -8.38
N ALA A 140 8.82 -33.33 -8.97
CA ALA A 140 10.01 -33.02 -8.17
C ALA A 140 9.80 -31.81 -7.24
N CYS A 141 9.17 -30.74 -7.71
CA CYS A 141 8.86 -29.59 -6.86
C CYS A 141 7.84 -29.94 -5.78
N ARG A 142 6.83 -30.75 -6.09
CA ARG A 142 5.86 -31.25 -5.11
C ARG A 142 6.55 -32.01 -3.97
N ASP A 143 7.54 -32.83 -4.30
CA ASP A 143 8.28 -33.64 -3.34
C ASP A 143 9.23 -32.77 -2.49
N GLN A 144 10.01 -31.89 -3.13
CA GLN A 144 10.91 -30.96 -2.43
C GLN A 144 10.15 -30.02 -1.48
N LEU A 145 9.02 -29.46 -1.92
CA LEU A 145 8.24 -28.50 -1.12
C LEU A 145 7.36 -29.14 -0.05
N SER A 146 7.24 -30.48 -0.05
CA SER A 146 6.37 -31.19 0.88
C SER A 146 6.73 -30.95 2.35
N VAL A 147 8.02 -30.73 2.64
CA VAL A 147 8.54 -30.47 3.99
C VAL A 147 8.03 -29.15 4.58
N TYR A 148 7.71 -28.16 3.74
CA TYR A 148 7.26 -26.84 4.18
C TYR A 148 5.73 -26.71 4.29
N LYS A 149 4.98 -27.77 4.02
CA LYS A 149 3.50 -27.76 4.16
C LYS A 149 3.04 -27.39 5.57
N GLY A 150 3.78 -27.82 6.60
CA GLY A 150 3.52 -27.44 7.99
C GLY A 150 3.66 -25.93 8.20
N HIS A 151 4.80 -25.37 7.78
CA HIS A 151 5.07 -23.94 7.85
C HIS A 151 4.03 -23.10 7.11
N GLN A 152 3.58 -23.54 5.93
CA GLN A 152 2.52 -22.86 5.17
C GLN A 152 1.17 -22.85 5.90
N ARG A 153 0.85 -23.90 6.68
CA ARG A 153 -0.38 -23.95 7.47
C ARG A 153 -0.43 -22.84 8.52
N TYR A 154 0.73 -22.50 9.08
CA TYR A 154 0.91 -21.47 10.10
C TYR A 154 1.42 -20.14 9.52
N ASN A 155 1.11 -19.83 8.26
CA ASN A 155 1.45 -18.53 7.65
C ASN A 155 0.19 -17.71 7.42
N HIS A 156 -0.44 -17.26 8.50
CA HIS A 156 -1.76 -16.64 8.44
C HIS A 156 -1.71 -15.18 7.97
N GLU A 157 -2.57 -14.82 7.02
CA GLU A 157 -2.69 -13.43 6.54
C GLU A 157 -3.08 -12.46 7.66
N SER A 158 -3.93 -12.90 8.59
CA SER A 158 -4.38 -12.10 9.74
C SER A 158 -3.24 -11.75 10.71
N VAL A 159 -2.20 -12.57 10.79
CA VAL A 159 -1.02 -12.29 11.62
C VAL A 159 -0.14 -11.27 10.91
N TRP A 160 0.07 -11.41 9.60
CA TRP A 160 0.75 -10.38 8.79
C TRP A 160 0.06 -9.03 8.88
N GLU A 161 -1.27 -8.96 8.81
CA GLU A 161 -2.02 -7.71 8.97
C GLU A 161 -1.84 -7.06 10.35
N GLN A 162 -1.73 -7.86 11.41
CA GLN A 162 -1.43 -7.35 12.75
C GLN A 162 -0.01 -6.81 12.83
N VAL A 163 0.96 -7.54 12.29
CA VAL A 163 2.36 -7.10 12.24
C VAL A 163 2.50 -5.80 11.46
N GLU A 164 1.86 -5.67 10.29
CA GLU A 164 1.84 -4.43 9.50
C GLU A 164 1.28 -3.24 10.29
N LYS A 165 0.18 -3.44 11.04
CA LYS A 165 -0.39 -2.39 11.91
C LYS A 165 0.55 -2.00 13.04
N ILE A 166 1.14 -2.99 13.72
CA ILE A 166 2.11 -2.75 14.80
C ILE A 166 3.30 -1.97 14.23
N VAL A 167 3.83 -2.37 13.08
CA VAL A 167 4.99 -1.74 12.47
C VAL A 167 4.68 -0.32 11.98
N GLY A 168 3.54 -0.14 11.32
CA GLY A 168 3.06 1.16 10.86
C GLY A 168 2.79 2.15 11.99
N HIS A 169 2.49 1.70 13.20
CA HIS A 169 2.28 2.59 14.34
C HIS A 169 3.56 2.86 15.15
N ASN A 170 4.47 1.88 15.26
CA ASN A 170 5.60 1.97 16.21
C ASN A 170 6.95 2.33 15.56
N PHE A 171 7.11 2.07 14.26
CA PHE A 171 8.39 2.23 13.56
C PHE A 171 8.33 3.19 12.38
N GLN A 172 7.70 4.36 12.58
CA GLN A 172 7.62 5.45 11.60
C GLN A 172 8.30 6.73 12.12
N LYS A 173 9.61 6.68 12.36
CA LYS A 173 10.38 7.82 12.88
C LYS A 173 11.38 8.34 11.84
N HIS A 174 11.72 9.62 11.89
CA HIS A 174 12.66 10.25 10.95
C HIS A 174 14.05 9.58 10.92
N ASN A 175 14.54 9.06 12.05
CA ASN A 175 15.84 8.41 12.15
C ASN A 175 15.76 6.86 12.19
N PHE A 176 14.56 6.30 12.22
CA PHE A 176 14.33 4.86 12.14
C PHE A 176 12.93 4.60 11.56
N THR A 177 12.88 4.04 10.36
CA THR A 177 11.60 3.75 9.69
C THR A 177 11.61 2.36 9.10
N VAL A 178 10.43 1.73 9.08
CA VAL A 178 10.23 0.38 8.56
C VAL A 178 9.10 0.40 7.55
N GLU A 179 9.33 -0.21 6.40
CA GLU A 179 8.31 -0.40 5.37
C GLU A 179 8.12 -1.89 5.09
N ILE A 180 6.89 -2.39 5.23
CA ILE A 180 6.52 -3.74 4.81
C ILE A 180 5.93 -3.65 3.40
N LEU A 181 6.56 -4.33 2.44
CA LEU A 181 6.11 -4.35 1.05
C LEU A 181 5.15 -5.53 0.82
N PRO A 182 3.96 -5.30 0.23
CA PRO A 182 2.95 -6.35 0.06
C PRO A 182 3.21 -7.28 -1.13
N LEU A 183 4.39 -7.22 -1.76
CA LEU A 183 4.71 -7.85 -3.05
C LEU A 183 4.37 -9.34 -3.12
N LEU A 184 4.53 -10.08 -2.02
CA LEU A 184 4.28 -11.53 -1.97
C LEU A 184 2.99 -11.86 -1.20
N LYS A 185 2.00 -10.98 -1.24
CA LYS A 185 0.64 -11.25 -0.74
C LYS A 185 -0.14 -12.14 -1.73
N ASP A 186 -0.10 -11.84 -3.02
CA ASP A 186 -0.62 -12.69 -4.09
C ASP A 186 0.46 -12.97 -5.15
N PRO A 187 1.51 -13.75 -4.85
CA PRO A 187 2.55 -14.08 -5.81
C PRO A 187 2.14 -15.28 -6.68
N ALA A 188 2.50 -15.29 -7.96
CA ALA A 188 2.26 -16.43 -8.84
C ALA A 188 3.36 -16.55 -9.90
N LEU A 189 3.59 -17.76 -10.40
CA LEU A 189 4.49 -17.96 -11.54
C LEU A 189 3.82 -17.49 -12.84
N GLY A 190 4.65 -17.11 -13.82
CA GLY A 190 4.18 -16.82 -15.17
C GLY A 190 3.87 -18.09 -15.96
N ASN A 191 3.00 -17.99 -16.95
CA ASN A 191 2.74 -19.09 -17.89
C ASN A 191 3.61 -18.93 -19.15
N LEU A 192 4.23 -20.02 -19.58
CA LEU A 192 4.69 -20.26 -20.94
C LEU A 192 3.52 -20.81 -21.77
N PRO A 193 3.64 -20.90 -23.12
CA PRO A 193 2.55 -21.38 -23.98
C PRO A 193 1.97 -22.74 -23.58
N ASP A 194 2.80 -23.65 -23.08
CA ASP A 194 2.41 -25.04 -22.80
C ASP A 194 2.50 -25.43 -21.30
N GLU A 195 3.19 -24.63 -20.47
CA GLU A 195 3.44 -24.94 -19.06
C GLU A 195 3.74 -23.69 -18.21
N THR A 196 3.81 -23.82 -16.89
CA THR A 196 4.24 -22.74 -15.99
C THR A 196 5.76 -22.55 -16.06
N ASP A 197 6.24 -21.31 -16.12
CA ASP A 197 7.68 -21.00 -16.13
C ASP A 197 8.30 -21.29 -14.75
N LEU A 198 9.02 -22.42 -14.62
CA LEU A 198 9.76 -22.76 -13.41
C LEU A 198 11.17 -22.15 -13.37
N SER A 199 11.64 -21.50 -14.44
CA SER A 199 12.98 -20.90 -14.48
C SER A 199 13.27 -19.80 -13.44
N PRO A 200 12.26 -19.11 -12.83
CA PRO A 200 12.49 -18.24 -11.68
C PRO A 200 12.87 -18.98 -10.39
N LEU A 201 12.71 -20.30 -10.31
CA LEU A 201 13.05 -21.09 -9.12
C LEU A 201 14.36 -21.86 -9.31
N GLY A 202 15.05 -22.09 -8.20
CA GLY A 202 16.20 -22.99 -8.14
C GLY A 202 15.79 -24.45 -8.25
N TYR A 203 16.78 -25.36 -8.28
CA TYR A 203 16.52 -26.79 -8.40
C TYR A 203 15.75 -27.39 -7.21
N ASP A 204 15.77 -26.72 -6.04
CA ASP A 204 15.04 -27.14 -4.83
C ASP A 204 13.58 -26.67 -4.84
N CYS A 205 13.18 -25.89 -5.85
CA CYS A 205 11.89 -25.23 -5.99
C CYS A 205 11.48 -24.32 -4.82
N ALA A 206 12.34 -24.12 -3.82
CA ALA A 206 12.05 -23.39 -2.60
C ALA A 206 12.69 -22.00 -2.63
N HIS A 207 13.93 -21.91 -3.11
CA HIS A 207 14.65 -20.67 -3.32
C HIS A 207 14.48 -20.16 -4.75
N PHE A 208 14.63 -18.85 -4.94
CA PHE A 208 14.70 -18.29 -6.28
C PHE A 208 15.98 -18.72 -6.99
N SER A 209 15.90 -18.84 -8.32
CA SER A 209 17.08 -18.88 -9.16
C SER A 209 17.77 -17.52 -9.19
N GLU A 210 18.96 -17.45 -9.77
CA GLU A 210 19.64 -16.18 -10.04
C GLU A 210 18.71 -15.18 -10.76
N ARG A 211 17.98 -15.68 -11.78
CA ARG A 211 16.97 -14.92 -12.51
C ARG A 211 15.80 -14.50 -11.63
N GLY A 212 15.21 -15.43 -10.87
CA GLY A 212 14.06 -15.12 -10.02
C GLY A 212 14.38 -14.10 -8.93
N LEU A 213 15.57 -14.21 -8.32
CA LEU A 213 16.05 -13.30 -7.29
C LEU A 213 16.25 -11.90 -7.88
N SER A 214 16.87 -11.80 -9.06
CA SER A 214 17.02 -10.53 -9.77
C SER A 214 15.65 -9.87 -10.03
N LEU A 215 14.68 -10.64 -10.55
CA LEU A 215 13.33 -10.14 -10.81
C LEU A 215 12.61 -9.67 -9.54
N LEU A 216 12.77 -10.39 -8.42
CA LEU A 216 12.26 -9.96 -7.13
C LEU A 216 12.91 -8.65 -6.67
N HIS A 217 14.24 -8.52 -6.83
CA HIS A 217 14.97 -7.31 -6.48
C HIS A 217 14.52 -6.09 -7.32
N LEU A 218 14.25 -6.27 -8.61
CA LEU A 218 13.67 -5.22 -9.46
C LEU A 218 12.27 -4.82 -8.98
N ALA A 219 11.44 -5.79 -8.59
CA ALA A 219 10.09 -5.52 -8.06
C ALA A 219 10.15 -4.76 -6.73
N ILE A 220 11.09 -5.11 -5.84
CA ILE A 220 11.35 -4.39 -4.58
C ILE A 220 11.78 -2.95 -4.88
N TRP A 221 12.75 -2.76 -5.78
CA TRP A 221 13.20 -1.43 -6.18
C TRP A 221 12.05 -0.54 -6.68
N ASN A 222 11.22 -1.08 -7.56
CA ASN A 222 10.05 -0.35 -8.05
C ASN A 222 9.05 -0.05 -6.92
N SER A 223 8.84 -1.00 -6.01
CA SER A 223 7.90 -0.85 -4.89
C SER A 223 8.34 0.23 -3.88
N ILE A 224 9.64 0.32 -3.56
CA ILE A 224 10.15 1.36 -2.66
C ILE A 224 10.14 2.76 -3.30
N LEU A 225 10.08 2.86 -4.63
CA LEU A 225 9.88 4.13 -5.35
C LEU A 225 8.40 4.44 -5.61
N THR A 226 7.50 3.50 -5.31
CA THR A 226 6.05 3.65 -5.50
C THR A 226 5.39 4.14 -4.21
N ARG A 227 4.32 4.95 -4.34
CA ARG A 227 3.52 5.39 -3.19
C ARG A 227 2.98 4.19 -2.42
N SER A 228 2.96 4.23 -1.09
CA SER A 228 2.54 3.10 -0.26
C SER A 228 1.18 2.52 -0.65
N ARG A 229 0.19 3.37 -1.00
CA ARG A 229 -1.16 2.95 -1.43
C ARG A 229 -1.23 2.35 -2.84
N GLU A 230 -0.18 2.51 -3.63
CA GLU A 230 -0.10 2.06 -5.03
C GLU A 230 0.87 0.89 -5.22
N ARG A 231 1.50 0.42 -4.14
CA ARG A 231 2.41 -0.73 -4.21
C ARG A 231 1.62 -1.97 -4.59
N SER A 232 2.14 -2.71 -5.58
CA SER A 232 1.53 -3.96 -6.02
C SER A 232 1.57 -5.02 -4.91
N GLU A 233 0.44 -5.70 -4.72
CA GLU A 233 0.34 -6.91 -3.90
C GLU A 233 0.71 -8.18 -4.68
N GLN A 234 0.90 -8.04 -5.99
CA GLN A 234 1.09 -9.13 -6.93
C GLN A 234 2.52 -9.11 -7.47
N PHE A 235 3.29 -10.12 -7.10
CA PHE A 235 4.56 -10.41 -7.74
C PHE A 235 4.36 -11.48 -8.82
N ARG A 236 4.80 -11.15 -10.03
CA ARG A 236 4.93 -12.09 -11.15
C ARG A 236 6.39 -12.02 -11.59
N PRO A 237 7.16 -13.12 -11.59
CA PRO A 237 8.57 -13.11 -11.95
C PRO A 237 8.74 -13.00 -13.47
N VAL A 238 8.37 -11.84 -14.00
CA VAL A 238 8.54 -11.41 -15.37
C VAL A 238 9.37 -10.14 -15.39
N THR A 239 10.09 -9.90 -16.48
CA THR A 239 10.89 -8.69 -16.63
C THR A 239 9.98 -7.46 -16.55
N THR A 240 10.28 -6.57 -15.61
CA THR A 240 9.61 -5.28 -15.46
C THR A 240 10.58 -4.15 -15.78
N GLN A 241 10.05 -3.04 -16.28
CA GLN A 241 10.85 -1.84 -16.48
C GLN A 241 11.30 -1.32 -15.11
N VAL A 242 12.61 -1.10 -14.95
CA VAL A 242 13.18 -0.55 -13.71
C VAL A 242 12.80 0.92 -13.63
N ALA A 243 12.15 1.31 -12.53
CA ALA A 243 11.74 2.68 -12.29
C ALA A 243 12.96 3.56 -11.97
N CYS A 244 12.97 4.76 -12.56
CA CYS A 244 13.85 5.84 -12.12
C CYS A 244 13.14 6.64 -11.01
N PRO A 245 13.86 7.22 -10.04
CA PRO A 245 13.27 8.13 -9.07
C PRO A 245 12.53 9.27 -9.78
N ASP A 246 11.27 9.52 -9.39
CA ASP A 246 10.48 10.63 -9.94
C ASP A 246 11.18 11.95 -9.57
N PRO A 247 11.46 12.87 -10.52
CA PRO A 247 12.02 14.19 -10.18
C PRO A 247 11.21 14.97 -9.15
N ARG A 248 9.91 14.69 -9.02
CA ARG A 248 9.01 15.26 -7.99
C ARG A 248 9.16 14.59 -6.63
N CYS A 249 9.66 13.37 -6.59
CA CYS A 249 9.87 12.56 -5.40
C CYS A 249 11.21 11.82 -5.50
N PRO A 250 12.37 12.54 -5.50
CA PRO A 250 13.68 11.96 -5.82
C PRO A 250 14.28 11.21 -4.62
N PHE A 251 13.49 10.37 -3.96
CA PHE A 251 13.87 9.62 -2.76
C PHE A 251 13.09 8.31 -2.66
N ILE A 252 13.62 7.36 -1.89
CA ILE A 252 12.88 6.16 -1.50
C ILE A 252 11.68 6.58 -0.65
N ARG A 253 10.50 6.11 -1.05
CA ARG A 253 9.22 6.54 -0.48
C ARG A 253 8.88 5.72 0.75
N THR A 254 8.60 6.44 1.82
CA THR A 254 7.99 5.94 3.05
C THR A 254 6.60 6.54 3.22
N GLN A 255 5.85 6.03 4.18
CA GLN A 255 4.57 6.61 4.59
C GLN A 255 4.71 8.09 4.97
N GLU A 256 5.78 8.43 5.71
CA GLU A 256 6.01 9.77 6.25
C GLU A 256 6.60 10.76 5.23
N ASN A 257 7.52 10.33 4.35
CA ASN A 257 8.17 11.25 3.42
C ASN A 257 7.39 11.43 2.10
N SER A 258 6.40 10.57 1.82
CA SER A 258 5.63 10.65 0.57
C SER A 258 4.83 11.94 0.41
N VAL A 259 4.56 12.66 1.51
CA VAL A 259 3.94 13.99 1.51
C VAL A 259 4.88 15.10 1.04
N MET A 260 6.20 14.88 1.12
CA MET A 260 7.24 15.86 0.72
C MET A 260 7.44 15.93 -0.80
N CYS A 261 6.75 15.07 -1.55
CA CYS A 261 6.75 15.13 -2.99
C CYS A 261 6.29 16.51 -3.49
N ILE A 262 6.98 17.02 -4.51
CA ILE A 262 6.58 18.23 -5.23
C ILE A 262 5.38 17.87 -6.10
N TRP A 263 4.21 17.88 -5.47
CA TRP A 263 2.94 17.90 -6.19
C TRP A 263 2.84 19.29 -6.82
N ARG A 264 3.31 19.43 -8.06
CA ARG A 264 2.66 20.40 -8.94
C ARG A 264 1.24 19.89 -9.01
N GLU A 265 0.30 20.57 -8.34
CA GLU A 265 -1.09 20.48 -8.77
C GLU A 265 -1.03 20.59 -10.29
N ASN A 266 -1.49 19.57 -11.01
CA ASN A 266 -1.95 19.82 -12.36
C ASN A 266 -3.05 20.84 -12.15
N VAL A 267 -2.67 22.10 -12.29
CA VAL A 267 -3.60 23.17 -12.48
C VAL A 267 -4.19 22.92 -13.86
N ASP A 268 -5.17 22.02 -13.92
CA ASP A 268 -6.40 22.29 -14.64
C ASP A 268 -7.09 23.50 -13.97
N SER A 269 -6.38 24.63 -13.78
CA SER A 269 -6.91 25.90 -13.28
C SER A 269 -7.86 26.57 -14.26
N ASN A 270 -8.08 26.00 -15.44
CA ASN A 270 -8.95 26.61 -16.43
C ASN A 270 -10.37 26.03 -16.43
N ALA A 271 -10.67 25.04 -15.58
CA ALA A 271 -12.04 24.62 -15.29
C ALA A 271 -12.45 25.17 -13.91
N PRO A 272 -13.15 26.32 -13.84
CA PRO A 272 -13.62 26.84 -12.56
C PRO A 272 -14.53 25.81 -11.89
N PRO A 273 -14.40 25.59 -10.56
CA PRO A 273 -15.16 24.57 -9.86
C PRO A 273 -16.66 24.82 -10.05
N MET A 274 -17.38 23.79 -10.50
CA MET A 274 -18.82 23.86 -10.76
C MET A 274 -19.63 24.07 -9.47
N ALA A 275 -19.09 23.66 -8.32
CA ALA A 275 -19.76 23.74 -7.02
C ALA A 275 -20.16 25.18 -6.60
N PRO A 276 -19.26 26.19 -6.58
CA PRO A 276 -19.64 27.56 -6.26
C PRO A 276 -20.66 28.14 -7.25
N ARG A 277 -20.61 27.77 -8.54
CA ARG A 277 -21.62 28.21 -9.52
C ARG A 277 -23.00 27.61 -9.22
N LEU A 278 -23.07 26.33 -8.88
CA LEU A 278 -24.32 25.66 -8.51
C LEU A 278 -24.91 26.22 -7.20
N ILE A 279 -24.07 26.56 -6.23
CA ILE A 279 -24.50 27.21 -4.97
C ILE A 279 -25.10 28.59 -5.27
N VAL A 280 -24.43 29.41 -6.08
CA VAL A 280 -24.93 30.75 -6.44
C VAL A 280 -26.26 30.65 -7.20
N MET A 281 -26.37 29.74 -8.18
CA MET A 281 -27.62 29.52 -8.92
C MET A 281 -28.74 29.03 -8.01
N GLY A 282 -28.45 28.14 -7.06
CA GLY A 282 -29.41 27.65 -6.07
C GLY A 282 -29.93 28.76 -5.15
N VAL A 283 -29.04 29.62 -4.65
CA VAL A 283 -29.41 30.78 -3.82
C VAL A 283 -30.27 31.77 -4.62
N LEU A 284 -29.92 32.05 -5.88
CA LEU A 284 -30.66 32.97 -6.74
C LEU A 284 -32.07 32.45 -7.07
N LEU A 285 -32.21 31.16 -7.33
CA LEU A 285 -33.52 30.54 -7.54
C LEU A 285 -34.38 30.60 -6.27
N LEU A 286 -33.79 30.33 -5.11
CA LEU A 286 -34.50 30.40 -3.83
C LEU A 286 -34.98 31.82 -3.51
N THR A 287 -34.14 32.82 -3.73
CA THR A 287 -34.51 34.23 -3.47
C THR A 287 -35.59 34.71 -4.42
N ILE A 288 -35.54 34.34 -5.71
CA ILE A 288 -36.61 34.66 -6.67
C ILE A 288 -37.93 33.99 -6.25
N LEU A 289 -37.89 32.72 -5.85
CA LEU A 289 -39.08 31.99 -5.42
C LEU A 289 -39.73 32.64 -4.18
N LEU A 290 -38.92 33.00 -3.18
CA LEU A 290 -39.38 33.69 -1.98
C LEU A 290 -39.96 35.07 -2.31
N SER A 291 -39.32 35.82 -3.21
CA SER A 291 -39.79 37.13 -3.65
C SER A 291 -41.14 37.03 -4.37
N LEU A 292 -41.32 36.04 -5.24
CA LEU A 292 -42.59 35.77 -5.91
C LEU A 292 -43.69 35.37 -4.92
N LEU A 293 -43.37 34.54 -3.93
CA LEU A 293 -44.32 34.18 -2.87
C LEU A 293 -44.79 35.41 -2.09
N VAL A 294 -43.87 36.30 -1.70
CA VAL A 294 -44.21 37.55 -1.03
C VAL A 294 -45.09 38.43 -1.93
N LEU A 295 -44.74 38.57 -3.21
CA LEU A 295 -45.54 39.33 -4.18
C LEU A 295 -46.96 38.76 -4.33
N ILE A 296 -47.09 37.43 -4.42
CA ILE A 296 -48.39 36.77 -4.48
C ILE A 296 -49.19 37.03 -3.19
N CYS A 297 -48.57 36.93 -2.03
CA CYS A 297 -49.22 37.22 -0.75
C CYS A 297 -49.70 38.68 -0.67
N VAL A 298 -48.87 39.64 -1.07
CA VAL A 298 -49.21 41.07 -1.11
C VAL A 298 -50.33 41.35 -2.13
N CYS A 299 -50.25 40.76 -3.32
CA CYS A 299 -51.30 40.89 -4.34
C CYS A 299 -52.63 40.28 -3.86
N ARG A 300 -52.60 39.13 -3.18
CA ARG A 300 -53.81 38.52 -2.58
C ARG A 300 -54.37 39.37 -1.45
N GLN A 301 -53.53 39.95 -0.59
CA GLN A 301 -53.98 40.89 0.46
C GLN A 301 -54.58 42.17 -0.13
N ARG A 302 -53.97 42.76 -1.17
CA ARG A 302 -54.53 43.92 -1.87
C ARG A 302 -55.86 43.62 -2.55
N ARG A 303 -56.02 42.42 -3.13
CA ARG A 303 -57.27 41.97 -3.74
C ARG A 303 -58.36 41.76 -2.68
N ALA A 304 -58.00 41.29 -1.48
CA ALA A 304 -58.91 41.20 -0.34
C ALA A 304 -59.30 42.59 0.21
N SER A 305 -58.37 43.56 0.26
CA SER A 305 -58.69 44.93 0.67
C SER A 305 -59.50 45.72 -0.36
N GLY A 306 -59.41 45.37 -1.65
CA GLY A 306 -60.21 45.94 -2.74
C GLY A 306 -61.67 45.48 -2.75
N PHE A 307 -62.00 44.42 -2.00
CA PHE A 307 -63.37 43.96 -1.77
C PHE A 307 -63.93 44.49 -0.44
N LYS A 308 -63.72 45.79 -0.14
CA LYS A 308 -64.61 46.47 0.82
C LYS A 308 -65.96 46.66 0.14
N LYS A 309 -66.94 45.81 0.49
CA LYS A 309 -68.38 46.02 0.21
C LYS A 309 -68.72 47.49 0.47
N GLN A 310 -69.32 48.18 -0.51
CA GLN A 310 -69.99 49.46 -0.25
C GLN A 310 -71.04 49.23 0.84
N ILE A 311 -70.78 49.77 2.03
CA ILE A 311 -71.76 49.83 3.10
C ILE A 311 -72.74 50.94 2.70
N LYS A 312 -74.00 50.59 2.44
CA LYS A 312 -75.06 51.59 2.24
C LYS A 312 -75.14 52.46 3.50
N PRO A 313 -75.18 53.80 3.37
CA PRO A 313 -75.34 54.67 4.54
C PRO A 313 -76.68 54.38 5.25
N PHE A 314 -76.63 54.42 6.58
CA PHE A 314 -77.78 54.24 7.46
C PHE A 314 -78.84 55.31 7.13
N GLY A 315 -80.05 54.89 6.74
CA GLY A 315 -81.18 55.80 6.47
C GLY A 315 -81.75 55.79 5.05
N ALA A 316 -81.18 55.06 4.10
CA ALA A 316 -81.70 54.97 2.71
C ALA A 316 -83.01 54.17 2.55
N SER A 317 -83.66 53.73 3.63
CA SER A 317 -84.90 52.94 3.61
C SER A 317 -86.08 53.59 4.36
N PHE A 318 -86.03 54.89 4.66
CA PHE A 318 -87.12 55.57 5.36
C PHE A 318 -88.25 56.13 4.47
N SER A 319 -88.36 55.69 3.21
CA SER A 319 -89.39 56.14 2.28
C SER A 319 -90.66 55.27 2.23
N SER A 320 -91.02 54.55 3.29
CA SER A 320 -92.26 53.73 3.30
C SER A 320 -93.02 53.67 4.63
N ILE A 321 -92.95 54.70 5.48
CA ILE A 321 -93.89 54.81 6.61
C ILE A 321 -95.11 55.60 6.12
N LYS A 322 -96.15 54.85 5.75
CA LYS A 322 -97.45 55.33 5.31
C LYS A 322 -98.25 55.72 6.56
N PHE A 323 -98.71 56.96 6.60
CA PHE A 323 -99.67 57.45 7.60
C PHE A 323 -100.95 56.61 7.52
N ILE A 324 -101.46 56.20 8.68
CA ILE A 324 -102.83 55.73 8.84
C ILE A 324 -103.55 56.82 9.63
N ASP A 325 -104.52 57.40 8.92
CA ASP A 325 -105.69 58.17 9.31
C ASP A 325 -106.12 57.97 10.78
N GLU A 326 -106.36 59.07 11.50
CA GLU A 326 -107.71 59.65 11.65
C GLU A 326 -108.67 58.65 12.30
N ASP A 327 -108.98 58.88 13.58
CA ASP A 327 -110.34 58.72 14.07
C ASP A 327 -110.63 59.71 15.20
N VAL A 328 -111.85 60.23 15.11
CA VAL A 328 -112.47 61.36 15.78
C VAL A 328 -113.13 60.92 17.10
N ILE A 329 -113.05 61.75 18.15
CA ILE A 329 -114.16 62.44 18.87
C ILE A 329 -113.54 63.34 19.94
#